data_AF-A0A4Z1H0T7-F1
#
_entry.id   AF-A0A4Z1H0T7-F1
#
_cell.length_a   1.000
_cell.length_b   1.000
_cell.length_c   1.000
_cell.angle_alpha   90.00
_cell.angle_beta   90.00
_cell.angle_gamma   90.00
#
_symmetry.space_group_name_H-M   'P 1'
#
loop_
_entity.id
_entity.type
_entity.pdbx_description
1 polymer ?
#
loop_
_entity_poly.entity_id
_entity_poly.type
_entity_poly.pdbx_seq_one_letter_code
_entity_poly.pdbx_strand_id
1 'polypeptide(L)'
;MHQYSTSTSVILSKDSRDIMFYCDVMVHHSISNKFLLHAILTSAAIHMSTIETDKSQYWVATALQYHSRATLGLNEALKNYSSASDAISLCSLAMVINSLSLSRERLRGEEIDPVAELLQTRKLLQGLSVCLDQTIGGNLWSGSFEAWRDQLIQKSSNPKDTVHRDLLTHIDNTNSIFGHMGIFLSQHEKFPEYQSKSEEFIQTILHKTNEMATYVASIESEHKNEYLTACTSLFSYMEIFQTEQGATIIAWPLAASDFLVSLLMNGDDIAMLIFMHYGVALYLCTLHSFSKGAGKHLVEKLSRTLEIKRPEWIEVLLWARTSVLRDM
;
A
#
# COMPACT_ATOMS: atom_id res chain seq x y z
N MET A 1 -2.93 -22.10 8.29
CA MET A 1 -3.76 -22.54 7.15
C MET A 1 -5.23 -22.46 7.46
N HIS A 2 -5.77 -23.18 8.45
CA HIS A 2 -7.19 -23.07 8.82
C HIS A 2 -7.65 -21.61 8.98
N GLN A 3 -7.00 -20.85 9.86
CA GLN A 3 -7.28 -19.43 10.07
C GLN A 3 -7.25 -18.59 8.78
N TYR A 4 -6.31 -18.91 7.88
CA TYR A 4 -6.20 -18.19 6.62
C TYR A 4 -7.45 -18.42 5.76
N SER A 5 -7.79 -19.69 5.53
CA SER A 5 -8.88 -20.11 4.64
C SER A 5 -10.28 -19.77 5.18
N THR A 6 -10.47 -19.66 6.50
CA THR A 6 -11.79 -19.44 7.09
C THR A 6 -12.06 -18.00 7.50
N SER A 7 -11.02 -17.21 7.77
CA SER A 7 -11.18 -15.92 8.45
C SER A 7 -10.30 -14.83 7.84
N THR A 8 -9.00 -15.05 7.67
CA THR A 8 -8.10 -14.03 7.10
C THR A 8 -8.47 -13.71 5.65
N SER A 9 -8.75 -14.72 4.83
CA SER A 9 -9.20 -14.54 3.44
C SER A 9 -10.48 -13.70 3.35
N VAL A 10 -11.44 -13.95 4.25
CA VAL A 10 -12.72 -13.21 4.30
C VAL A 10 -12.48 -11.75 4.64
N ILE A 11 -11.57 -11.47 5.58
CA ILE A 11 -11.21 -10.11 5.92
C ILE A 11 -10.55 -9.44 4.71
N LEU A 12 -9.54 -10.07 4.09
CA LEU A 12 -8.85 -9.56 2.89
C LEU A 12 -9.76 -9.33 1.67
N SER A 13 -11.00 -9.80 1.70
CA SER A 13 -11.95 -9.76 0.58
C SER A 13 -12.94 -8.59 0.69
N LYS A 14 -13.19 -7.88 -0.42
CA LYS A 14 -14.24 -6.86 -0.50
C LYS A 14 -15.61 -7.50 -0.58
N ASP A 15 -15.77 -8.42 -1.54
CA ASP A 15 -17.04 -9.10 -1.80
C ASP A 15 -16.89 -10.62 -1.90
N SER A 16 -18.00 -11.32 -2.14
CA SER A 16 -18.04 -12.78 -2.18
C SER A 16 -17.16 -13.39 -3.28
N ARG A 17 -16.79 -12.63 -4.31
CA ARG A 17 -15.94 -13.08 -5.41
C ARG A 17 -14.47 -13.05 -5.04
N ASP A 18 -14.05 -12.02 -4.30
CA ASP A 18 -12.69 -11.97 -3.74
C ASP A 18 -12.44 -13.10 -2.75
N ILE A 19 -13.48 -13.48 -1.97
CA ILE A 19 -13.39 -14.62 -1.05
C ILE A 19 -12.98 -15.89 -1.80
N MET A 20 -13.56 -16.14 -2.99
CA MET A 20 -13.18 -17.28 -3.81
C MET A 20 -11.69 -17.21 -4.21
N PHE A 21 -11.22 -16.05 -4.64
CA PHE A 21 -9.81 -15.87 -5.00
C PHE A 21 -8.86 -16.12 -3.81
N TYR A 22 -9.14 -15.54 -2.65
CA TYR A 22 -8.28 -15.68 -1.46
C TYR A 22 -8.38 -17.07 -0.81
N CYS A 23 -9.57 -17.68 -0.79
CA CYS A 23 -9.78 -18.99 -0.15
C CYS A 23 -9.41 -20.17 -1.04
N ASP A 24 -9.58 -20.04 -2.35
CA ASP A 24 -9.39 -21.14 -3.31
C ASP A 24 -8.11 -20.93 -4.12
N VAL A 25 -8.05 -19.91 -4.97
CA VAL A 25 -6.91 -19.68 -5.89
C VAL A 25 -5.59 -19.51 -5.12
N MET A 26 -5.54 -18.58 -4.17
CA MET A 26 -4.33 -18.33 -3.33
C MET A 26 -3.92 -19.58 -2.55
N VAL A 27 -4.89 -20.32 -1.99
CA VAL A 27 -4.61 -21.52 -1.21
C VAL A 27 -4.11 -22.65 -2.11
N HIS A 28 -4.73 -22.85 -3.27
CA HIS A 28 -4.34 -23.87 -4.24
C HIS A 28 -2.88 -23.69 -4.67
N HIS A 29 -2.49 -22.47 -5.06
CA HIS A 29 -1.10 -22.16 -5.39
C HIS A 29 -0.16 -22.34 -4.20
N SER A 30 -0.61 -22.00 -2.98
CA SER A 30 0.22 -22.12 -1.78
C SER A 30 0.58 -23.56 -1.44
N ILE A 31 -0.29 -24.54 -1.73
CA ILE A 31 -0.03 -25.96 -1.46
C ILE A 31 1.19 -26.44 -2.24
N SER A 32 1.34 -25.98 -3.48
CA SER A 32 2.45 -26.33 -4.36
C SER A 32 3.68 -25.42 -4.20
N ASN A 33 3.52 -24.24 -3.61
CA ASN A 33 4.57 -23.21 -3.53
C ASN A 33 4.83 -22.78 -2.08
N LYS A 34 5.90 -23.32 -1.47
CA LYS A 34 6.25 -23.06 -0.06
C LYS A 34 6.43 -21.57 0.28
N PHE A 35 6.97 -20.78 -0.65
CA PHE A 35 7.17 -19.35 -0.42
C PHE A 35 5.84 -18.60 -0.32
N LEU A 36 4.87 -18.91 -1.19
CA LEU A 36 3.51 -18.37 -1.13
C LEU A 36 2.77 -18.86 0.12
N LEU A 37 2.94 -20.13 0.50
CA LEU A 37 2.42 -20.67 1.76
C LEU A 37 2.89 -19.83 2.96
N HIS A 38 4.18 -19.52 3.04
CA HIS A 38 4.70 -18.67 4.10
C HIS A 38 4.12 -17.25 4.04
N ALA A 39 3.90 -16.68 2.85
CA ALA A 39 3.28 -15.36 2.72
C ALA A 39 1.84 -15.33 3.25
N ILE A 40 1.00 -16.31 2.92
CA ILE A 40 -0.38 -16.36 3.42
C ILE A 40 -0.44 -16.70 4.93
N LEU A 41 0.51 -17.50 5.44
CA LEU A 41 0.65 -17.76 6.88
C LEU A 41 1.10 -16.52 7.65
N THR A 42 1.89 -15.65 7.03
CA THR A 42 2.23 -14.33 7.58
C THR A 42 0.97 -13.51 7.77
N SER A 43 0.12 -13.40 6.73
CA SER A 43 -1.15 -12.67 6.82
C SER A 43 -2.08 -13.26 7.89
N ALA A 44 -2.12 -14.59 8.03
CA ALA A 44 -2.90 -15.24 9.06
C ALA A 44 -2.38 -14.95 10.47
N ALA A 45 -1.06 -14.97 10.68
CA ALA A 45 -0.44 -14.66 11.97
C ALA A 45 -0.62 -13.17 12.34
N ILE A 46 -0.51 -12.26 11.38
CA ILE A 46 -0.84 -10.83 11.56
C ILE A 46 -2.30 -10.68 11.98
N HIS A 47 -3.23 -11.35 11.30
CA HIS A 47 -4.64 -11.31 11.69
C HIS A 47 -4.83 -11.85 13.12
N MET A 48 -4.19 -12.97 13.48
CA MET A 48 -4.26 -13.52 14.84
C MET A 48 -3.73 -12.56 15.91
N SER A 49 -2.72 -11.73 15.62
CA SER A 49 -2.20 -10.76 16.60
C SER A 49 -3.24 -9.69 16.99
N THR A 50 -4.24 -9.48 16.13
CA THR A 50 -5.36 -8.56 16.38
C THR A 50 -6.54 -9.22 17.09
N ILE A 51 -6.71 -10.55 16.96
CA ILE A 51 -7.76 -11.31 17.62
C ILE A 51 -7.33 -11.70 19.04
N GLU A 52 -6.17 -12.36 19.16
CA GLU A 52 -5.61 -12.82 20.43
C GLU A 52 -4.65 -11.78 20.98
N THR A 53 -5.21 -10.66 21.44
CA THR A 53 -4.44 -9.48 21.90
C THR A 53 -3.49 -9.81 23.06
N ASP A 54 -3.82 -10.81 23.88
CA ASP A 54 -2.97 -11.36 24.95
C ASP A 54 -1.71 -12.05 24.42
N LYS A 55 -1.78 -12.64 23.23
CA LYS A 55 -0.67 -13.31 22.54
C LYS A 55 -0.16 -12.54 21.32
N SER A 56 -0.50 -11.25 21.22
CA SER A 56 -0.18 -10.42 20.06
C SER A 56 1.32 -10.48 19.71
N GLN A 57 2.21 -10.36 20.70
CA GLN A 57 3.67 -10.46 20.49
C GLN A 57 4.12 -11.82 19.93
N TYR A 58 3.52 -12.92 20.38
CA TYR A 58 3.81 -14.25 19.86
C TYR A 58 3.38 -14.38 18.40
N TRP A 59 2.20 -13.86 18.06
CA TRP A 59 1.68 -13.89 16.70
C TRP A 59 2.48 -13.00 15.75
N VAL A 60 2.95 -11.84 16.23
CA VAL A 60 3.87 -10.96 15.50
C VAL A 60 5.20 -11.66 15.24
N ALA A 61 5.81 -12.27 16.25
CA ALA A 61 7.06 -13.01 16.08
C ALA A 61 6.89 -14.16 15.08
N THR A 62 5.75 -14.85 15.14
CA THR A 62 5.37 -15.90 14.20
C THR A 62 5.22 -15.34 12.77
N ALA A 63 4.57 -14.19 12.62
CA ALA A 63 4.42 -13.51 11.34
C ALA A 63 5.78 -13.10 10.75
N LEU A 64 6.68 -12.53 11.56
CA LEU A 64 8.04 -12.16 11.11
C LEU A 64 8.84 -13.39 10.64
N GLN A 65 8.72 -14.52 11.32
CA GLN A 65 9.38 -15.77 10.91
C GLN A 65 8.86 -16.26 9.55
N TYR A 66 7.54 -16.29 9.36
CA TYR A 66 6.95 -16.66 8.07
C TYR A 66 7.29 -15.64 6.98
N HIS A 67 7.29 -14.35 7.29
CA HIS A 67 7.65 -13.30 6.36
C HIS A 67 9.09 -13.47 5.86
N SER A 68 10.05 -13.70 6.77
CA SER A 68 11.44 -13.97 6.41
C SER A 68 11.57 -15.19 5.50
N ARG A 69 10.88 -16.29 5.82
CA ARG A 69 10.87 -17.51 4.97
C ARG A 69 10.22 -17.28 3.61
N ALA A 70 9.17 -16.47 3.54
CA ALA A 70 8.53 -16.07 2.29
C ALA A 70 9.48 -15.24 1.43
N THR A 71 10.15 -14.24 2.00
CA THR A 71 11.17 -13.43 1.30
C THR A 71 12.31 -14.28 0.75
N LEU A 72 12.86 -15.20 1.56
CA LEU A 72 13.94 -16.08 1.13
C LEU A 72 13.51 -16.97 -0.04
N GLY A 73 12.36 -17.64 0.09
CA GLY A 73 11.85 -18.52 -0.96
C GLY A 73 11.43 -17.77 -2.23
N LEU A 74 10.88 -16.57 -2.12
CA LEU A 74 10.56 -15.71 -3.26
C LEU A 74 11.82 -15.29 -4.01
N ASN A 75 12.86 -14.87 -3.29
CA ASN A 75 14.16 -14.52 -3.89
C ASN A 75 14.82 -15.71 -4.59
N GLU A 76 14.68 -16.93 -4.06
CA GLU A 76 15.16 -18.14 -4.71
C GLU A 76 14.35 -18.46 -5.97
N ALA A 77 13.02 -18.36 -5.91
CA ALA A 77 12.15 -18.53 -7.07
C ALA A 77 12.52 -17.53 -8.18
N LEU A 78 12.65 -16.24 -7.86
CA LEU A 78 13.02 -15.20 -8.83
C LEU A 78 14.38 -15.45 -9.52
N LYS A 79 15.31 -16.18 -8.89
CA LYS A 79 16.59 -16.56 -9.53
C LYS A 79 16.45 -17.74 -10.50
N ASN A 80 15.49 -18.62 -10.26
CA ASN A 80 15.35 -19.90 -10.95
C ASN A 80 14.35 -19.86 -12.11
N TYR A 81 13.46 -18.86 -12.15
CA TYR A 81 12.47 -18.72 -13.22
C TYR A 81 12.86 -17.62 -14.21
N SER A 82 12.69 -17.90 -15.51
CA SER A 82 12.91 -16.93 -16.59
C SER A 82 11.77 -15.92 -16.75
N SER A 83 10.59 -16.21 -16.18
CA SER A 83 9.41 -15.33 -16.16
C SER A 83 8.59 -15.57 -14.88
N ALA A 84 7.89 -14.54 -14.39
CA ALA A 84 7.05 -14.64 -13.21
C ALA A 84 5.86 -15.58 -13.42
N SER A 85 5.74 -16.61 -12.56
CA SER A 85 4.56 -17.47 -12.47
C SER A 85 3.47 -16.83 -11.63
N ASP A 86 2.22 -17.32 -11.73
CA ASP A 86 1.11 -16.90 -10.89
C ASP A 86 1.48 -16.89 -9.40
N ALA A 87 2.17 -17.94 -8.93
CA ALA A 87 2.58 -18.04 -7.54
C ALA A 87 3.58 -16.94 -7.12
N ILE A 88 4.51 -16.55 -8.00
CA ILE A 88 5.46 -15.45 -7.74
C ILE A 88 4.71 -14.14 -7.62
N SER A 89 3.79 -13.86 -8.56
CA SER A 89 3.00 -12.62 -8.57
C SER A 89 2.08 -12.53 -7.34
N LEU A 90 1.37 -13.62 -7.00
CA LEU A 90 0.54 -13.72 -5.80
C LEU A 90 1.37 -13.55 -4.51
N CYS A 91 2.57 -14.14 -4.45
CA CYS A 91 3.44 -14.00 -3.29
C CYS A 91 3.94 -12.57 -3.13
N SER A 92 4.42 -11.94 -4.21
CA SER A 92 4.88 -10.55 -4.21
C SER A 92 3.77 -9.61 -3.72
N LEU A 93 2.54 -9.83 -4.18
CA LEU A 93 1.36 -9.08 -3.79
C LEU A 93 1.05 -9.23 -2.28
N ALA A 94 1.01 -10.47 -1.77
CA ALA A 94 0.84 -10.73 -0.34
C ALA A 94 1.97 -10.12 0.51
N MET A 95 3.21 -10.11 -0.01
CA MET A 95 4.36 -9.55 0.69
C MET A 95 4.30 -8.03 0.84
N VAL A 96 3.70 -7.29 -0.11
CA VAL A 96 3.48 -5.84 0.05
C VAL A 96 2.55 -5.58 1.23
N ILE A 97 1.40 -6.28 1.30
CA ILE A 97 0.48 -6.16 2.43
C ILE A 97 1.17 -6.52 3.74
N ASN A 98 1.83 -7.66 3.78
CA ASN A 98 2.47 -8.14 4.99
C ASN A 98 3.56 -7.18 5.49
N SER A 99 4.32 -6.56 4.58
CA SER A 99 5.37 -5.59 4.94
C SER A 99 4.78 -4.35 5.60
N LEU A 100 3.75 -3.75 4.98
CA LEU A 100 3.03 -2.60 5.54
C LEU A 100 2.36 -2.91 6.88
N SER A 101 1.89 -4.14 7.03
CA SER A 101 1.26 -4.63 8.25
C SER A 101 2.25 -4.79 9.39
N LEU A 102 3.41 -5.38 9.10
CA LEU A 102 4.44 -5.64 10.10
C LEU A 102 5.19 -4.38 10.54
N SER A 103 5.20 -3.30 9.75
CA SER A 103 5.76 -1.99 10.14
C SER A 103 5.23 -1.49 11.49
N ARG A 104 3.99 -1.84 11.88
CA ARG A 104 3.44 -1.50 13.21
C ARG A 104 4.08 -2.28 14.36
N GLU A 105 4.37 -3.56 14.15
CA GLU A 105 4.62 -4.49 15.25
C GLU A 105 6.11 -4.66 15.57
N ARG A 106 6.99 -4.27 14.64
CA ARG A 106 8.44 -4.18 14.86
C ARG A 106 8.83 -3.13 15.92
N LEU A 107 7.90 -2.24 16.28
CA LEU A 107 8.04 -1.16 17.28
C LEU A 107 8.30 -1.63 18.73
N ARG A 108 8.15 -2.91 19.06
CA ARG A 108 8.40 -3.40 20.44
C ARG A 108 9.83 -3.86 20.72
N GLY A 109 10.76 -3.80 19.75
CA GLY A 109 12.12 -4.34 19.97
C GLY A 109 13.26 -3.74 19.17
N GLU A 110 13.05 -3.20 17.95
CA GLU A 110 14.13 -2.63 17.12
C GLU A 110 13.64 -1.34 16.44
N GLU A 111 14.35 -0.22 16.61
CA GLU A 111 14.09 1.03 15.87
C GLU A 111 14.53 0.84 14.40
N ILE A 112 13.59 0.47 13.53
CA ILE A 112 13.80 0.47 12.10
C ILE A 112 13.46 1.86 11.56
N ASP A 113 14.35 2.45 10.77
CA ASP A 113 14.13 3.76 10.16
C ASP A 113 12.97 3.71 9.13
N PRO A 114 11.90 4.52 9.27
CA PRO A 114 10.74 4.48 8.38
C PRO A 114 11.09 4.86 6.94
N VAL A 115 12.13 5.67 6.74
CA VAL A 115 12.62 5.98 5.40
C VAL A 115 13.22 4.72 4.76
N ALA A 116 13.98 3.92 5.51
CA ALA A 116 14.48 2.64 5.03
C ALA A 116 13.33 1.64 4.74
N GLU A 117 12.28 1.58 5.56
CA GLU A 117 11.10 0.75 5.30
C GLU A 117 10.33 1.18 4.05
N LEU A 118 10.19 2.49 3.83
CA LEU A 118 9.61 3.07 2.62
C LEU A 118 10.40 2.64 1.38
N LEU A 119 11.74 2.71 1.42
CA LEU A 119 12.60 2.27 0.33
C LEU A 119 12.46 0.77 0.05
N GLN A 120 12.33 -0.05 1.11
CA GLN A 120 12.10 -1.49 0.96
C GLN A 120 10.74 -1.75 0.29
N THR A 121 9.70 -1.06 0.73
CA THR A 121 8.35 -1.14 0.15
C THR A 121 8.37 -0.71 -1.31
N ARG A 122 9.04 0.40 -1.65
CA ARG A 122 9.23 0.86 -3.04
C ARG A 122 9.89 -0.21 -3.91
N LYS A 123 10.98 -0.83 -3.45
CA LYS A 123 11.65 -1.92 -4.18
C LYS A 123 10.75 -3.13 -4.39
N LEU A 124 9.96 -3.49 -3.37
CA LEU A 124 9.02 -4.59 -3.47
C LEU A 124 7.90 -4.29 -4.48
N LEU A 125 7.38 -3.06 -4.48
CA LEU A 125 6.41 -2.59 -5.46
C LEU A 125 6.99 -2.59 -6.89
N GLN A 126 8.27 -2.21 -7.07
CA GLN A 126 8.96 -2.29 -8.37
C GLN A 126 9.09 -3.75 -8.84
N GLY A 127 9.47 -4.67 -7.95
CA GLY A 127 9.55 -6.10 -8.27
C GLY A 127 8.18 -6.69 -8.62
N LEU A 128 7.15 -6.33 -7.86
CA LEU A 128 5.76 -6.69 -8.13
C LEU A 128 5.31 -6.16 -9.49
N SER A 129 5.70 -4.94 -9.85
CA SER A 129 5.41 -4.34 -11.14
C SER A 129 5.91 -5.21 -12.30
N VAL A 130 7.18 -5.59 -12.26
CA VAL A 130 7.78 -6.47 -13.27
C VAL A 130 7.11 -7.84 -13.31
N CYS A 131 6.77 -8.42 -12.14
CA CYS A 131 6.11 -9.73 -12.09
C CYS A 131 4.74 -9.68 -12.75
N LEU A 132 3.94 -8.66 -12.41
CA LEU A 132 2.61 -8.48 -12.99
C LEU A 132 2.68 -8.17 -14.48
N ASP A 133 3.62 -7.37 -14.95
CA ASP A 133 3.81 -7.12 -16.39
C ASP A 133 4.12 -8.42 -17.16
N GLN A 134 4.93 -9.30 -16.59
CA GLN A 134 5.25 -10.60 -17.19
C GLN A 134 4.07 -11.57 -17.16
N THR A 135 3.30 -11.59 -16.07
CA THR A 135 2.15 -12.49 -15.90
C THR A 135 0.91 -12.00 -16.67
N ILE A 136 0.71 -10.68 -16.79
CA ILE A 136 -0.51 -10.04 -17.32
C ILE A 136 -0.28 -9.45 -18.72
N GLY A 137 0.86 -8.78 -18.95
CA GLY A 137 1.15 -8.05 -20.19
C GLY A 137 1.53 -8.90 -21.41
N GLY A 138 1.79 -10.20 -21.23
CA GLY A 138 2.24 -11.10 -22.30
C GLY A 138 1.14 -11.66 -23.20
N ASN A 139 -0.11 -11.74 -22.72
CA ASN A 139 -1.34 -12.06 -23.44
C ASN A 139 -2.47 -12.19 -22.39
N LEU A 140 -3.22 -11.10 -22.20
CA LEU A 140 -4.52 -11.01 -21.50
C LEU A 140 -4.77 -12.05 -20.40
N TRP A 141 -4.36 -11.74 -19.15
CA TRP A 141 -4.93 -12.30 -17.92
C TRP A 141 -5.40 -13.75 -18.02
N SER A 142 -4.50 -14.65 -18.39
CA SER A 142 -4.81 -16.08 -18.46
C SER A 142 -4.50 -16.75 -17.11
N GLY A 143 -5.04 -17.96 -16.90
CA GLY A 143 -4.78 -18.71 -15.68
C GLY A 143 -5.49 -18.11 -14.46
N SER A 144 -4.76 -17.89 -13.38
CA SER A 144 -5.36 -17.64 -12.06
C SER A 144 -5.97 -16.25 -11.89
N PHE A 145 -5.64 -15.32 -12.79
CA PHE A 145 -6.15 -13.96 -12.78
C PHE A 145 -7.30 -13.75 -13.80
N GLU A 146 -7.70 -14.80 -14.53
CA GLU A 146 -8.73 -14.71 -15.58
C GLU A 146 -10.10 -14.33 -15.03
N ALA A 147 -10.54 -15.03 -13.97
CA ALA A 147 -11.80 -14.74 -13.30
C ALA A 147 -11.87 -13.30 -12.75
N TRP A 148 -10.71 -12.69 -12.49
CA TRP A 148 -10.58 -11.34 -11.97
C TRP A 148 -10.61 -10.28 -13.09
N ARG A 149 -9.98 -10.55 -14.24
CA ARG A 149 -10.11 -9.74 -15.47
C ARG A 149 -11.56 -9.55 -15.88
N ASP A 150 -12.28 -10.66 -16.01
CA ASP A 150 -13.65 -10.65 -16.57
C ASP A 150 -14.61 -9.82 -15.70
N GLN A 151 -14.34 -9.75 -14.40
CA GLN A 151 -15.10 -8.92 -13.46
C GLN A 151 -14.81 -7.43 -13.62
N LEU A 152 -13.54 -7.05 -13.80
CA LEU A 152 -13.16 -5.66 -14.09
C LEU A 152 -13.82 -5.17 -15.38
N ILE A 153 -13.81 -6.00 -16.44
CA ILE A 153 -14.48 -5.71 -17.70
C ILE A 153 -16.01 -5.57 -17.51
N GLN A 154 -16.61 -6.41 -16.67
CA GLN A 154 -18.04 -6.32 -16.38
C GLN A 154 -18.41 -5.02 -15.63
N LYS A 155 -17.55 -4.57 -14.71
CA LYS A 155 -17.75 -3.32 -13.96
C LYS A 155 -17.55 -2.08 -14.84
N SER A 156 -16.56 -2.10 -15.73
CA SER A 156 -16.29 -1.02 -16.69
C SER A 156 -17.40 -0.83 -17.73
N SER A 157 -18.15 -1.89 -18.01
CA SER A 157 -19.28 -1.90 -18.94
C SER A 157 -20.54 -1.22 -18.39
N ASN A 158 -20.55 -0.75 -17.14
CA ASN A 158 -21.69 -0.03 -16.56
C ASN A 158 -21.71 1.45 -17.03
N PRO A 159 -22.68 1.86 -17.89
CA PRO A 159 -22.67 3.17 -18.53
C PRO A 159 -22.92 4.36 -17.59
N LYS A 160 -23.29 4.10 -16.33
CA LYS A 160 -23.44 5.15 -15.30
C LYS A 160 -22.13 5.55 -14.63
N ASP A 161 -21.04 4.84 -14.91
CA ASP A 161 -19.75 5.02 -14.24
C ASP A 161 -18.72 5.63 -15.20
N THR A 162 -19.00 6.83 -15.70
CA THR A 162 -18.15 7.53 -16.70
C THR A 162 -16.75 7.83 -16.17
N VAL A 163 -16.63 8.03 -14.86
CA VAL A 163 -15.35 8.21 -14.17
C VAL A 163 -14.53 6.91 -14.21
N HIS A 164 -15.16 5.76 -13.98
CA HIS A 164 -14.48 4.46 -14.03
C HIS A 164 -14.00 4.12 -15.45
N ARG A 165 -14.73 4.51 -16.49
CA ARG A 165 -14.27 4.37 -17.89
C ARG A 165 -13.06 5.25 -18.19
N ASP A 166 -13.08 6.53 -17.84
CA ASP A 166 -11.97 7.45 -18.15
C ASP A 166 -10.72 7.11 -17.32
N LEU A 167 -10.92 6.62 -16.09
CA LEU A 167 -9.87 6.09 -15.20
C LEU A 167 -9.27 4.78 -15.73
N LEU A 168 -10.11 3.83 -16.18
CA LEU A 168 -9.65 2.63 -16.86
C LEU A 168 -8.94 2.97 -18.17
N THR A 169 -9.34 4.00 -18.88
CA THR A 169 -8.62 4.46 -20.08
C THR A 169 -7.25 5.03 -19.69
N HIS A 170 -7.11 5.74 -18.56
CA HIS A 170 -5.82 6.21 -18.04
C HIS A 170 -4.92 5.06 -17.52
N ILE A 171 -5.53 4.05 -16.87
CA ILE A 171 -4.88 2.85 -16.31
C ILE A 171 -4.51 1.83 -17.40
N ASP A 172 -5.36 1.66 -18.42
CA ASP A 172 -5.15 0.82 -19.62
C ASP A 172 -4.08 1.42 -20.52
N ASN A 173 -4.01 2.76 -20.63
CA ASN A 173 -2.91 3.44 -21.30
C ASN A 173 -1.54 3.22 -20.61
N THR A 174 -1.52 2.64 -19.39
CA THR A 174 -0.30 2.33 -18.62
C THR A 174 -0.18 0.88 -18.14
N ASN A 175 -1.09 -0.02 -18.52
CA ASN A 175 -1.06 -1.44 -18.12
C ASN A 175 -0.85 -1.63 -16.60
N SER A 176 -1.47 -0.76 -15.79
CA SER A 176 -0.87 -0.41 -14.50
C SER A 176 -1.25 -1.35 -13.34
N ILE A 177 -0.22 -1.88 -12.69
CA ILE A 177 -0.19 -2.61 -11.41
C ILE A 177 -1.06 -2.02 -10.29
N PHE A 178 -1.37 -0.73 -10.38
CA PHE A 178 -2.15 0.04 -9.40
C PHE A 178 -3.61 -0.39 -9.33
N GLY A 179 -4.25 -0.70 -10.45
CA GLY A 179 -5.63 -1.24 -10.47
C GLY A 179 -5.72 -2.65 -9.86
N HIS A 180 -4.65 -3.45 -9.99
CA HIS A 180 -4.55 -4.78 -9.39
C HIS A 180 -4.38 -4.71 -7.86
N MET A 181 -3.60 -3.75 -7.39
CA MET A 181 -3.47 -3.45 -5.95
C MET A 181 -4.78 -2.90 -5.36
N GLY A 182 -5.51 -2.05 -6.11
CA GLY A 182 -6.85 -1.50 -5.78
C GLY A 182 -7.81 -2.54 -5.25
N ILE A 183 -7.91 -3.64 -5.97
CA ILE A 183 -8.84 -4.70 -5.66
C ILE A 183 -8.27 -5.65 -4.59
N PHE A 184 -6.95 -5.91 -4.59
CA PHE A 184 -6.30 -6.70 -3.52
C PHE A 184 -6.42 -6.03 -2.14
N LEU A 185 -6.40 -4.70 -2.10
CA LEU A 185 -6.50 -3.90 -0.89
C LEU A 185 -7.92 -3.46 -0.58
N SER A 186 -8.90 -3.87 -1.40
CA SER A 186 -10.25 -3.36 -1.27
C SER A 186 -10.94 -3.91 -0.02
N GLN A 187 -11.10 -3.02 0.96
CA GLN A 187 -11.94 -3.21 2.12
C GLN A 187 -12.70 -1.91 2.39
N HIS A 188 -13.91 -2.07 2.94
CA HIS A 188 -14.87 -1.03 3.34
C HIS A 188 -15.96 -0.63 2.35
N GLU A 189 -16.72 -1.62 1.89
CA GLU A 189 -18.14 -1.40 1.54
C GLU A 189 -19.11 -1.88 2.64
N LYS A 190 -18.65 -2.68 3.60
CA LYS A 190 -19.56 -3.39 4.54
C LYS A 190 -19.97 -2.59 5.77
N PHE A 191 -19.32 -1.46 6.07
CA PHE A 191 -19.58 -0.70 7.30
C PHE A 191 -19.84 0.79 7.01
N PRO A 192 -21.10 1.24 7.01
CA PRO A 192 -21.51 2.62 6.70
C PRO A 192 -20.86 3.69 7.61
N GLU A 193 -20.53 3.34 8.84
CA GLU A 193 -19.89 4.20 9.83
C GLU A 193 -18.45 4.59 9.50
N TYR A 194 -17.75 3.79 8.68
CA TYR A 194 -16.41 4.12 8.17
C TYR A 194 -16.45 5.02 6.93
N GLN A 195 -17.58 5.08 6.21
CA GLN A 195 -17.70 5.87 4.97
C GLN A 195 -17.76 7.38 5.25
N SER A 196 -18.59 7.83 6.20
CA SER A 196 -18.80 9.27 6.45
C SER A 196 -17.61 9.98 7.10
N LYS A 197 -16.95 9.33 8.07
CA LYS A 197 -15.73 9.88 8.71
C LYS A 197 -14.53 9.92 7.77
N SER A 198 -14.47 8.99 6.80
CA SER A 198 -13.41 8.93 5.80
C SER A 198 -13.49 10.10 4.81
N GLU A 199 -14.69 10.48 4.37
CA GLU A 199 -14.89 11.51 3.35
C GLU A 199 -14.44 12.92 3.79
N GLU A 200 -14.86 13.39 4.97
CA GLU A 200 -14.45 14.70 5.52
C GLU A 200 -12.92 14.78 5.68
N PHE A 201 -12.31 13.68 6.08
CA PHE A 201 -10.89 13.62 6.35
C PHE A 201 -10.05 13.51 5.06
N ILE A 202 -10.54 12.80 4.04
CA ILE A 202 -9.97 12.82 2.69
C ILE A 202 -9.95 14.25 2.13
N GLN A 203 -11.06 14.99 2.26
CA GLN A 203 -11.12 16.39 1.81
C GLN A 203 -10.10 17.27 2.54
N THR A 204 -9.92 17.05 3.83
CA THR A 204 -8.90 17.76 4.62
C THR A 204 -7.49 17.47 4.10
N ILE A 205 -7.17 16.22 3.78
CA ILE A 205 -5.85 15.85 3.25
C ILE A 205 -5.63 16.44 1.86
N LEU A 206 -6.62 16.35 0.98
CA LEU A 206 -6.54 16.95 -0.36
C LEU A 206 -6.26 18.45 -0.26
N HIS A 207 -7.01 19.14 0.60
CA HIS A 207 -6.80 20.56 0.86
C HIS A 207 -5.37 20.85 1.36
N LYS A 208 -4.89 20.10 2.35
CA LYS A 208 -3.54 20.27 2.92
C LYS A 208 -2.43 19.97 1.91
N THR A 209 -2.60 18.95 1.07
CA THR A 209 -1.67 18.62 -0.02
C THR A 209 -1.65 19.73 -1.09
N ASN A 210 -2.80 20.35 -1.38
CA ASN A 210 -2.87 21.50 -2.29
C ASN A 210 -2.22 22.77 -1.69
N GLU A 211 -2.40 23.02 -0.39
CA GLU A 211 -1.67 24.09 0.32
C GLU A 211 -0.16 23.88 0.24
N MET A 212 0.33 22.64 0.46
CA MET A 212 1.73 22.29 0.29
C MET A 212 2.21 22.55 -1.15
N ALA A 213 1.45 22.14 -2.17
CA ALA A 213 1.80 22.41 -3.57
C ALA A 213 1.90 23.91 -3.86
N THR A 214 0.98 24.71 -3.33
CA THR A 214 0.96 26.17 -3.46
C THR A 214 2.18 26.79 -2.78
N TYR A 215 2.53 26.33 -1.58
CA TYR A 215 3.74 26.75 -0.87
C TYR A 215 5.00 26.43 -1.67
N VAL A 216 5.15 25.20 -2.15
CA VAL A 216 6.29 24.77 -2.98
C VAL A 216 6.42 25.61 -4.26
N ALA A 217 5.31 26.02 -4.88
CA ALA A 217 5.33 26.89 -6.05
C ALA A 217 5.92 28.28 -5.71
N SER A 218 5.65 28.78 -4.50
CA SER A 218 6.05 30.11 -4.02
C SER A 218 7.52 30.24 -3.62
N ILE A 219 8.17 29.15 -3.17
CA ILE A 219 9.57 29.19 -2.71
C ILE A 219 10.55 29.19 -3.88
N GLU A 220 11.73 29.79 -3.74
CA GLU A 220 12.82 29.60 -4.71
C GLU A 220 13.66 28.38 -4.34
N SER A 221 13.79 27.43 -5.28
CA SER A 221 14.59 26.22 -5.11
C SER A 221 15.03 25.68 -6.46
N GLU A 222 16.24 25.13 -6.52
CA GLU A 222 16.78 24.43 -7.70
C GLU A 222 16.03 23.12 -8.02
N HIS A 223 15.33 22.53 -7.04
CA HIS A 223 14.57 21.29 -7.21
C HIS A 223 13.06 21.53 -7.36
N LYS A 224 12.61 22.79 -7.52
CA LYS A 224 11.19 23.19 -7.56
C LYS A 224 10.34 22.31 -8.48
N ASN A 225 10.81 22.05 -9.70
CA ASN A 225 10.05 21.27 -10.67
C ASN A 225 9.78 19.85 -10.16
N GLU A 226 10.79 19.22 -9.54
CA GLU A 226 10.67 17.88 -8.97
C GLU A 226 9.61 17.83 -7.87
N TYR A 227 9.66 18.80 -6.95
CA TYR A 227 8.69 18.90 -5.86
C TYR A 227 7.26 19.09 -6.38
N LEU A 228 7.06 19.98 -7.36
CA LEU A 228 5.73 20.22 -7.94
C LEU A 228 5.18 19.00 -8.66
N THR A 229 6.02 18.26 -9.40
CA THR A 229 5.63 17.00 -10.02
C THR A 229 5.18 15.98 -8.95
N ALA A 230 5.93 15.86 -7.85
CA ALA A 230 5.59 14.96 -6.76
C ALA A 230 4.31 15.37 -6.01
N CYS A 231 4.11 16.66 -5.75
CA CYS A 231 2.88 17.18 -5.15
C CYS A 231 1.67 16.90 -6.03
N THR A 232 1.80 17.15 -7.34
CA THR A 232 0.72 16.93 -8.32
C THR A 232 0.37 15.45 -8.41
N SER A 233 1.36 14.56 -8.53
CA SER A 233 1.11 13.13 -8.60
C SER A 233 0.49 12.59 -7.30
N LEU A 234 0.96 13.04 -6.14
CA LEU A 234 0.41 12.64 -4.84
C LEU A 234 -1.05 13.08 -4.70
N PHE A 235 -1.36 14.32 -5.10
CA PHE A 235 -2.72 14.83 -5.10
C PHE A 235 -3.63 13.99 -6.00
N SER A 236 -3.25 13.73 -7.25
CA SER A 236 -4.04 12.89 -8.17
C SER A 236 -4.27 11.48 -7.63
N TYR A 237 -3.29 10.90 -6.92
CA TYR A 237 -3.42 9.59 -6.29
C TYR A 237 -4.36 9.60 -5.06
N MET A 238 -4.43 10.73 -4.34
CA MET A 238 -5.37 10.94 -3.24
C MET A 238 -6.80 11.23 -3.74
N GLU A 239 -6.98 11.87 -4.89
CA GLU A 239 -8.32 12.15 -5.43
C GLU A 239 -9.09 10.86 -5.75
N ILE A 240 -8.38 9.85 -6.21
CA ILE A 240 -8.95 8.55 -6.58
C ILE A 240 -8.98 7.56 -5.39
N PHE A 241 -8.68 8.02 -4.18
CA PHE A 241 -8.63 7.22 -2.96
C PHE A 241 -9.93 6.46 -2.71
N GLN A 242 -11.09 7.12 -2.86
CA GLN A 242 -12.40 6.50 -2.60
C GLN A 242 -12.73 5.42 -3.63
N THR A 243 -12.32 5.62 -4.88
CA THR A 243 -12.58 4.69 -5.99
C THR A 243 -11.71 3.44 -5.87
N GLU A 244 -10.45 3.59 -5.45
CA GLU A 244 -9.42 2.55 -5.41
C GLU A 244 -9.03 2.09 -3.99
N GLN A 245 -9.83 2.45 -2.99
CA GLN A 245 -9.70 2.02 -1.59
C GLN A 245 -8.28 2.18 -1.01
N GLY A 246 -7.56 3.24 -1.41
CA GLY A 246 -6.23 3.57 -0.91
C GLY A 246 -5.06 2.78 -1.51
N ALA A 247 -5.28 1.86 -2.45
CA ALA A 247 -4.18 1.13 -3.08
C ALA A 247 -3.27 2.01 -3.92
N THR A 248 -3.84 3.03 -4.56
CA THR A 248 -3.11 4.03 -5.32
C THR A 248 -2.07 4.68 -4.44
N ILE A 249 -2.46 5.14 -3.25
CA ILE A 249 -1.53 5.69 -2.27
C ILE A 249 -0.46 4.68 -1.88
N ILE A 250 -0.79 3.44 -1.51
CA ILE A 250 0.23 2.42 -1.15
C ILE A 250 1.34 2.33 -2.21
N ALA A 251 0.96 2.52 -3.47
CA ALA A 251 1.84 2.36 -4.60
C ALA A 251 2.39 3.70 -5.16
N TRP A 252 1.93 4.86 -4.68
CA TRP A 252 2.47 6.19 -5.01
C TRP A 252 4.01 6.30 -4.90
N PRO A 253 4.71 5.61 -3.97
CA PRO A 253 6.17 5.60 -3.98
C PRO A 253 6.80 5.15 -5.30
N LEU A 254 6.07 4.49 -6.21
CA LEU A 254 6.53 4.21 -7.57
C LEU A 254 6.47 5.43 -8.51
N ALA A 255 5.52 6.34 -8.29
CA ALA A 255 5.34 7.56 -9.08
C ALA A 255 6.32 8.67 -8.66
N ALA A 256 6.82 8.63 -7.42
CA ALA A 256 7.92 9.50 -7.00
C ALA A 256 9.19 9.17 -7.79
N SER A 257 9.90 10.17 -8.32
CA SER A 257 11.15 9.91 -9.04
C SER A 257 12.25 9.37 -8.11
N ASP A 258 13.25 8.71 -8.68
CA ASP A 258 14.45 8.32 -7.91
C ASP A 258 15.19 9.55 -7.37
N PHE A 259 15.13 10.69 -8.06
CA PHE A 259 15.74 11.94 -7.63
C PHE A 259 15.06 12.48 -6.36
N LEU A 260 13.73 12.55 -6.33
CA LEU A 260 12.99 12.94 -5.13
C LEU A 260 13.29 12.01 -3.94
N VAL A 261 13.39 10.70 -4.19
CA VAL A 261 13.77 9.75 -3.14
C VAL A 261 15.18 9.99 -2.63
N SER A 262 16.12 10.32 -3.52
CA SER A 262 17.48 10.69 -3.10
C SER A 262 17.49 11.96 -2.25
N LEU A 263 16.66 12.95 -2.56
CA LEU A 263 16.48 14.16 -1.74
C LEU A 263 15.95 13.79 -0.34
N LEU A 264 14.95 12.91 -0.26
CA LEU A 264 14.45 12.39 1.02
C LEU A 264 15.57 11.72 1.83
N MET A 265 16.35 10.85 1.20
CA MET A 265 17.47 10.13 1.85
C MET A 265 18.56 11.08 2.36
N ASN A 266 18.76 12.20 1.66
CA ASN A 266 19.71 13.24 2.06
C ASN A 266 19.12 14.24 3.07
N GLY A 267 17.88 14.04 3.52
CA GLY A 267 17.23 14.86 4.52
C GLY A 267 16.82 16.24 4.00
N ASP A 268 16.48 16.35 2.71
CA ASP A 268 15.91 17.54 2.11
C ASP A 268 14.55 17.88 2.76
N ASP A 269 14.37 19.15 3.11
CA ASP A 269 13.22 19.57 3.94
C ASP A 269 11.90 19.45 3.18
N ILE A 270 11.87 19.80 1.89
CA ILE A 270 10.66 19.75 1.07
C ILE A 270 10.31 18.31 0.72
N ALA A 271 11.31 17.48 0.38
CA ALA A 271 11.07 16.05 0.19
C ALA A 271 10.50 15.40 1.46
N MET A 272 11.06 15.69 2.64
CA MET A 272 10.49 15.21 3.91
C MET A 272 9.05 15.70 4.13
N LEU A 273 8.74 16.96 3.77
CA LEU A 273 7.38 17.49 3.88
C LEU A 273 6.41 16.72 2.96
N ILE A 274 6.77 16.49 1.70
CA ILE A 274 5.97 15.72 0.74
C ILE A 274 5.74 14.29 1.24
N PHE A 275 6.80 13.61 1.70
CA PHE A 275 6.67 12.24 2.22
C PHE A 275 5.93 12.17 3.57
N MET A 276 5.87 13.26 4.35
CA MET A 276 5.01 13.36 5.52
C MET A 276 3.53 13.43 5.12
N HIS A 277 3.17 14.22 4.10
CA HIS A 277 1.80 14.21 3.54
C HIS A 277 1.42 12.83 3.00
N TYR A 278 2.35 12.16 2.31
CA TYR A 278 2.19 10.76 1.91
C TYR A 278 1.94 9.85 3.12
N GLY A 279 2.70 9.99 4.20
CA GLY A 279 2.52 9.20 5.42
C GLY A 279 1.12 9.37 6.04
N VAL A 280 0.56 10.58 6.02
CA VAL A 280 -0.82 10.84 6.46
C VAL A 280 -1.83 10.11 5.56
N ALA A 281 -1.67 10.16 4.23
CA ALA A 281 -2.53 9.42 3.32
C ALA A 281 -2.36 7.89 3.48
N LEU A 282 -1.15 7.40 3.69
CA LEU A 282 -0.88 5.98 3.90
C LEU A 282 -1.53 5.47 5.20
N TYR A 283 -1.54 6.29 6.27
CA TYR A 283 -2.25 5.98 7.51
C TYR A 283 -3.76 5.77 7.27
N LEU A 284 -4.34 6.48 6.30
CA LEU A 284 -5.73 6.26 5.90
C LEU A 284 -5.96 5.05 5.03
N CYS A 285 -5.04 4.73 4.13
CA CYS A 285 -5.19 3.56 3.27
C CYS A 285 -5.15 2.26 4.06
N THR A 286 -4.55 2.30 5.24
CA THR A 286 -4.27 1.15 6.09
C THR A 286 -5.38 0.89 7.12
N LEU A 287 -6.62 1.20 6.78
CA LEU A 287 -7.79 1.15 7.68
C LEU A 287 -8.30 -0.28 7.99
N HIS A 288 -7.41 -1.27 8.08
CA HIS A 288 -7.60 -2.38 9.02
C HIS A 288 -6.55 -2.27 10.14
N SER A 289 -6.91 -2.74 11.33
CA SER A 289 -6.10 -2.69 12.57
C SER A 289 -4.66 -3.21 12.43
N PHE A 290 -4.31 -3.91 11.35
CA PHE A 290 -3.01 -4.51 11.17
C PHE A 290 -1.97 -3.66 10.40
N SER A 291 -2.29 -2.59 9.66
CA SER A 291 -1.30 -1.88 8.81
C SER A 291 -1.09 -0.38 9.06
N LYS A 292 -1.82 0.23 10.01
CA LYS A 292 -1.70 1.67 10.36
C LYS A 292 -0.30 2.13 10.78
N GLY A 293 0.59 1.21 11.13
CA GLY A 293 1.92 1.54 11.66
C GLY A 293 2.82 2.27 10.66
N ALA A 294 2.82 1.90 9.39
CA ALA A 294 3.75 2.43 8.40
C ALA A 294 3.60 3.95 8.19
N GLY A 295 2.36 4.41 7.95
CA GLY A 295 2.06 5.83 7.76
C GLY A 295 2.33 6.67 9.01
N LYS A 296 1.90 6.19 10.18
CA LYS A 296 2.13 6.86 11.46
C LYS A 296 3.62 7.02 11.75
N HIS A 297 4.40 5.95 11.60
CA HIS A 297 5.82 5.97 11.90
C HIS A 297 6.59 6.94 10.99
N LEU A 298 6.25 6.96 9.70
CA LEU A 298 6.81 7.92 8.74
C LEU A 298 6.51 9.36 9.17
N VAL A 299 5.24 9.67 9.51
CA VAL A 299 4.86 11.01 9.99
C VAL A 299 5.59 11.40 11.27
N GLU A 300 5.68 10.51 12.25
CA GLU A 300 6.36 10.78 13.52
C GLU A 300 7.85 11.09 13.32
N LYS A 301 8.56 10.29 12.51
CA LYS A 301 9.98 10.51 12.21
C LYS A 301 10.22 11.80 11.45
N LEU A 302 9.49 12.01 10.34
CA LEU A 302 9.71 13.16 9.47
C LEU A 302 9.31 14.45 10.17
N SER A 303 8.17 14.47 10.88
CA SER A 303 7.73 15.68 11.58
C SER A 303 8.67 16.10 12.70
N ARG A 304 9.24 15.17 13.48
CA ARG A 304 10.24 15.50 14.52
C ARG A 304 11.51 16.10 13.92
N THR A 305 11.96 15.55 12.80
CA THR A 305 13.14 16.05 12.08
C THR A 305 12.88 17.44 11.51
N LEU A 306 11.71 17.64 10.91
CA LEU A 306 11.29 18.93 10.35
C LEU A 306 11.06 19.99 11.42
N GLU A 307 10.53 19.67 12.60
CA GLU A 307 10.34 20.65 13.68
C GLU A 307 11.65 21.28 14.14
N ILE A 308 12.74 20.49 14.15
CA ILE A 308 14.08 20.98 14.51
C ILE A 308 14.64 21.90 13.41
N LYS A 309 14.43 21.54 12.13
CA LYS A 309 15.01 22.27 10.99
C LYS A 309 14.18 23.48 10.54
N ARG A 310 12.86 23.38 10.67
CA ARG A 310 11.82 24.27 10.11
C ARG A 310 10.73 24.52 11.16
N PRO A 311 11.05 25.17 12.30
CA PRO A 311 10.07 25.44 13.35
C PRO A 311 8.88 26.28 12.85
N GLU A 312 9.06 27.07 11.79
CA GLU A 312 8.00 27.82 11.12
C GLU A 312 6.89 26.93 10.52
N TRP A 313 7.15 25.64 10.31
CA TRP A 313 6.15 24.69 9.80
C TRP A 313 5.28 24.05 10.88
N ILE A 314 5.37 24.50 12.14
CA ILE A 314 4.71 23.86 13.29
C ILE A 314 3.23 23.54 13.06
N GLU A 315 2.48 24.41 12.38
CA GLU A 315 1.05 24.19 12.11
C GLU A 315 0.81 22.94 11.24
N VAL A 316 1.56 22.78 10.13
CA VAL A 316 1.43 21.60 9.26
C VAL A 316 1.99 20.33 9.94
N LEU A 317 3.04 20.46 10.74
CA LEU A 317 3.60 19.34 11.50
C LEU A 317 2.63 18.83 12.57
N LEU A 318 1.97 19.73 13.30
CA LEU A 318 0.95 19.37 14.29
C LEU A 318 -0.29 18.77 13.63
N TRP A 319 -0.71 19.30 12.47
CA TRP A 319 -1.78 18.70 11.69
C TRP A 319 -1.47 17.25 11.32
N ALA A 320 -0.27 16.99 10.78
CA ALA A 320 0.12 15.64 10.36
C ALA A 320 0.17 14.67 11.56
N ARG A 321 0.76 15.09 12.69
CA ARG A 321 0.79 14.27 13.92
C ARG A 321 -0.61 13.98 14.45
N THR A 322 -1.46 14.99 14.53
CA THR A 322 -2.84 14.83 15.01
C THR A 322 -3.64 13.91 14.08
N SER A 323 -3.37 13.97 12.77
CA SER A 323 -3.99 13.14 11.74
C SER A 323 -3.74 11.64 11.94
N VAL A 324 -2.54 11.26 12.39
CA VAL A 324 -2.15 9.86 12.63
C VAL A 324 -2.35 9.37 14.07
N LEU A 325 -2.99 10.20 14.91
CA LEU A 325 -3.38 9.85 16.28
C LEU A 325 -4.88 9.60 16.44
N ARG A 326 -5.67 9.84 15.39
CA ARG A 326 -7.11 9.57 15.41
C ARG A 326 -7.33 8.06 15.43
N ASP A 327 -7.87 7.57 16.55
CA ASP A 327 -8.56 6.28 16.58
C ASP A 327 -9.88 6.46 15.81
N MET A 328 -9.84 6.16 14.51
CA MET A 328 -11.03 6.11 13.66
C MET A 328 -11.77 4.80 13.80
#